data_AF-A0A7Y7NHX2-F1
#
_entry.id   AF-A0A7Y7NHX2-F1
#
_cell.length_a   1.000
_cell.length_b   1.000
_cell.length_c   1.000
_cell.angle_alpha   90.00
_cell.angle_beta   90.00
_cell.angle_gamma   90.00
#
_symmetry.space_group_name_H-M   'P 1'
#
loop_
_entity.id
_entity.type
_entity.pdbx_description
1 polymer ?
#
loop_
_entity_poly.entity_id
_entity_poly.type
_entity_poly.pdbx_seq_one_letter_code
_entity_poly.pdbx_strand_id
1 'polypeptide(L)'
;MNNFIRFIKKHCIQFAILIVCFACFSACSKDESTNTIPPIIEFKTGGLYTSADTAIAEGSKIYIGIKASANGGENLCNLIVRSNNTQSLMDYGFNAASIDKDLIIYKNADSIQKITIIIRNKNGISNNMEIIIRKNGSAYKPILSFNITLGGQNNSTIGSFASLNNGLTYFLSDATQNQAMIDLLYYYTISNSEYNTIASAGANIIGIFSGTNAPEYWLTKNTTYFSRSVINIPNSSFDNAINDSIIIANIFTNGGRKAKALAANQIWGIQTQAGKFGFLKIISINGQENGTVEFAVKLQQ
;
A
#
# COMPACT_ATOMS: atom_id res chain seq x y z
N MET A 1 77.23 1.37 41.44
CA MET A 1 76.65 2.72 41.31
C MET A 1 75.57 2.86 40.22
N ASN A 2 75.57 2.05 39.15
CA ASN A 2 74.60 2.18 38.04
C ASN A 2 73.19 1.58 38.28
N ASN A 3 72.99 0.70 39.27
CA ASN A 3 71.67 0.11 39.53
C ASN A 3 70.79 0.96 40.46
N PHE A 4 71.37 1.80 41.32
CA PHE A 4 70.62 2.65 42.25
C PHE A 4 69.98 3.86 41.55
N ILE A 5 70.68 4.46 40.58
CA ILE A 5 70.19 5.61 39.79
C ILE A 5 69.04 5.20 38.84
N ARG A 6 69.03 3.95 38.36
CA ARG A 6 67.95 3.40 37.52
C ARG A 6 66.65 3.14 38.29
N PHE A 7 66.75 2.80 39.58
CA PHE A 7 65.58 2.53 40.43
C PHE A 7 64.81 3.83 40.78
N ILE A 8 65.54 4.91 41.09
CA ILE A 8 64.97 6.23 41.43
C ILE A 8 64.31 6.88 40.21
N LYS A 9 64.93 6.81 39.01
CA LYS A 9 64.33 7.37 37.77
C LYS A 9 63.02 6.68 37.37
N LYS A 10 62.90 5.36 37.60
CA LYS A 10 61.70 4.60 37.22
C LYS A 10 60.52 4.90 38.14
N HIS A 11 60.77 5.12 39.43
CA HIS A 11 59.74 5.45 40.43
C HIS A 11 59.35 6.94 40.42
N CYS A 12 60.26 7.86 40.08
CA CYS A 12 59.90 9.28 39.87
C CYS A 12 59.03 9.50 38.62
N ILE A 13 59.23 8.72 37.55
CA ILE A 13 58.38 8.78 36.35
C ILE A 13 56.99 8.16 36.62
N GLN A 14 56.91 7.09 37.41
CA GLN A 14 55.63 6.49 37.80
C GLN A 14 54.82 7.36 38.78
N PHE A 15 55.48 8.14 39.65
CA PHE A 15 54.79 9.09 40.53
C PHE A 15 54.33 10.36 39.80
N ALA A 16 55.07 10.81 38.78
CA ALA A 16 54.67 11.97 37.96
C ALA A 16 53.47 11.67 37.04
N ILE A 17 53.32 10.43 36.56
CA ILE A 17 52.19 10.01 35.72
C ILE A 17 50.90 9.82 36.54
N LEU A 18 50.99 9.47 37.82
CA LEU A 18 49.82 9.30 38.70
C LEU A 18 49.18 10.65 39.09
N ILE A 19 49.95 11.73 39.17
CA ILE A 19 49.47 13.06 39.56
C ILE A 19 48.82 13.81 38.38
N VAL A 20 49.24 13.53 37.13
CA VAL A 20 48.62 14.11 35.93
C VAL A 20 47.28 13.42 35.58
N CYS A 21 47.08 12.16 35.96
CA CYS A 21 45.80 11.47 35.78
C CYS A 21 44.70 11.89 36.78
N PHE A 22 45.05 12.53 37.90
CA PHE A 22 44.07 12.97 38.90
C PHE A 22 43.55 14.41 38.66
N ALA A 23 44.19 15.17 37.76
CA ALA A 23 43.77 16.54 37.43
C ALA A 23 42.72 16.63 36.30
N CYS A 24 42.33 15.50 35.68
CA CYS A 24 41.36 15.48 34.58
C CYS A 24 39.91 15.18 35.00
N PHE A 25 39.62 15.05 36.30
CA PHE A 25 38.27 14.71 36.79
C PHE A 25 37.53 15.83 37.52
N SER A 26 38.09 17.04 37.59
CA SER A 26 37.40 18.18 38.17
C SER A 26 36.96 19.18 37.10
N ALA A 27 35.64 19.29 36.96
CA ALA A 27 34.89 20.43 36.48
C ALA A 27 34.81 20.65 34.95
N CYS A 28 34.18 19.70 34.27
CA CYS A 28 33.16 20.06 33.29
C CYS A 28 31.78 19.86 33.93
N SER A 29 31.41 20.75 34.85
CA SER A 29 30.00 21.00 35.13
C SER A 29 29.65 22.30 34.42
N LYS A 30 29.45 22.22 33.10
CA LYS A 30 28.41 23.04 32.50
C LYS A 30 27.08 22.51 33.06
N ASP A 31 26.78 22.89 34.30
CA ASP A 31 25.40 23.08 34.72
C ASP A 31 24.89 24.28 33.92
N GLU A 32 24.73 24.09 32.61
CA GLU A 32 23.71 24.84 31.92
C GLU A 32 22.43 24.33 32.53
N SER A 33 21.71 25.21 33.22
CA SER A 33 20.33 25.00 33.61
C SER A 33 19.57 24.63 32.34
N THR A 34 19.57 23.34 31.98
CA THR A 34 18.77 22.84 30.88
C THR A 34 17.37 23.15 31.33
N ASN A 35 16.76 24.14 30.68
CA ASN A 35 15.44 24.56 31.02
C ASN A 35 14.54 23.33 30.82
N THR A 36 14.16 22.68 31.92
CA THR A 36 13.51 21.36 31.92
C THR A 36 12.02 21.46 31.63
N ILE A 37 11.53 22.67 31.38
CA ILE A 37 10.13 22.94 31.16
C ILE A 37 9.67 22.21 29.88
N PRO A 38 8.71 21.27 30.00
CA PRO A 38 8.18 20.57 28.85
C PRO A 38 7.32 21.53 28.01
N PRO A 39 7.27 21.29 26.70
CA PRO A 39 6.37 22.03 25.83
C PRO A 39 4.89 21.76 26.21
N ILE A 40 4.02 22.71 25.90
CA ILE A 40 2.56 22.52 25.96
C ILE A 40 2.08 22.13 24.56
N ILE A 41 1.13 21.19 24.49
CA ILE A 41 0.47 20.76 23.27
C ILE A 41 -1.02 20.59 23.54
N GLU A 42 -1.85 21.07 22.62
CA GLU A 42 -3.32 21.03 22.71
C GLU A 42 -3.94 20.72 21.35
N PHE A 43 -5.07 20.03 21.35
CA PHE A 43 -5.88 19.85 20.15
C PHE A 43 -6.60 21.15 19.82
N LYS A 44 -6.66 21.50 18.53
CA LYS A 44 -7.64 22.46 18.06
C LYS A 44 -9.03 21.84 18.18
N THR A 45 -9.98 22.64 18.65
CA THR A 45 -11.38 22.29 18.76
C THR A 45 -12.20 22.93 17.63
N GLY A 46 -13.39 22.39 17.36
CA GLY A 46 -14.29 22.83 16.28
C GLY A 46 -14.74 21.67 15.40
N GLY A 47 -15.85 21.85 14.66
CA GLY A 47 -16.52 20.75 13.95
C GLY A 47 -15.69 20.06 12.86
N LEU A 48 -14.60 20.67 12.39
CA LEU A 48 -13.67 20.06 11.43
C LEU A 48 -12.71 19.07 12.09
N TYR A 49 -12.29 19.31 13.34
CA TYR A 49 -11.18 18.59 13.97
C TYR A 49 -11.65 17.49 14.92
N THR A 50 -10.92 16.37 14.87
CA THR A 50 -11.07 15.28 15.82
C THR A 50 -10.16 15.57 17.02
N SER A 51 -10.75 15.91 18.17
CA SER A 51 -10.04 16.34 19.38
C SER A 51 -10.32 15.47 20.61
N ALA A 52 -11.13 14.41 20.46
CA ALA A 52 -11.44 13.43 21.49
C ALA A 52 -11.72 12.05 20.86
N ASP A 53 -11.62 11.00 21.68
CA ASP A 53 -11.89 9.63 21.26
C ASP A 53 -13.20 9.51 20.49
N THR A 54 -13.17 8.76 19.39
CA THR A 54 -14.31 8.65 18.48
C THR A 54 -14.30 7.34 17.72
N ALA A 55 -15.31 7.13 16.88
CA ALA A 55 -15.42 5.98 16.00
C ALA A 55 -15.59 6.45 14.55
N ILE A 56 -14.69 6.01 13.67
CA ILE A 56 -14.60 6.44 12.27
C ILE A 56 -14.48 5.20 11.39
N ALA A 57 -15.10 5.24 10.20
CA ALA A 57 -15.00 4.17 9.22
C ALA A 57 -13.56 4.03 8.69
N GLU A 58 -13.09 2.79 8.53
CA GLU A 58 -11.81 2.50 7.88
C GLU A 58 -11.68 3.23 6.53
N GLY A 59 -10.48 3.73 6.23
CA GLY A 59 -10.20 4.49 5.00
C GLY A 59 -10.65 5.95 5.03
N SER A 60 -11.41 6.37 6.05
CA SER A 60 -11.86 7.76 6.16
C SER A 60 -10.74 8.68 6.66
N LYS A 61 -10.83 9.95 6.27
CA LYS A 61 -9.93 11.02 6.73
C LYS A 61 -10.22 11.37 8.19
N ILE A 62 -9.16 11.55 8.95
CA ILE A 62 -9.14 12.04 10.33
C ILE A 62 -8.40 13.37 10.27
N TYR A 63 -9.12 14.45 10.53
CA TYR A 63 -8.57 15.80 10.56
C TYR A 63 -8.15 16.11 11.99
N ILE A 64 -6.85 16.36 12.21
CA ILE A 64 -6.30 16.69 13.52
C ILE A 64 -5.66 18.07 13.43
N GLY A 65 -6.11 18.98 14.29
CA GLY A 65 -5.49 20.28 14.46
C GLY A 65 -4.69 20.32 15.75
N ILE A 66 -3.49 20.89 15.72
CA ILE A 66 -2.58 20.96 16.86
C ILE A 66 -2.13 22.41 17.06
N LYS A 67 -2.08 22.84 18.32
CA LYS A 67 -1.33 24.01 18.76
C LYS A 67 -0.31 23.56 19.80
N ALA A 68 0.93 24.03 19.69
CA ALA A 68 1.95 23.77 20.70
C ALA A 68 2.83 24.99 20.93
N SER A 69 3.37 25.11 22.15
CA SER A 69 4.28 26.18 22.54
C SER A 69 5.42 25.65 23.41
N ALA A 70 6.54 26.35 23.38
CA ALA A 70 7.72 26.06 24.20
C ALA A 70 7.48 26.25 25.70
N ASN A 71 6.39 26.92 26.10
CA ASN A 71 6.01 27.13 27.51
C ASN A 71 7.11 27.79 28.36
N GLY A 72 7.85 28.75 27.79
CA GLY A 72 8.99 29.37 28.47
C GLY A 72 10.26 28.50 28.54
N GLY A 73 10.23 27.30 27.96
CA GLY A 73 11.38 26.44 27.67
C GLY A 73 12.08 26.78 26.35
N GLU A 74 12.98 25.89 25.92
CA GLU A 74 13.63 25.98 24.60
C GLU A 74 12.65 25.84 23.44
N ASN A 75 13.03 26.39 22.28
CA ASN A 75 12.25 26.25 21.06
C ASN A 75 11.91 24.79 20.74
N LEU A 76 10.71 24.59 20.21
CA LEU A 76 10.24 23.33 19.67
C LEU A 76 11.10 22.93 18.47
N CYS A 77 11.43 21.64 18.36
CA CYS A 77 12.26 21.11 17.28
C CYS A 77 11.63 19.97 16.47
N ASN A 78 10.68 19.21 17.02
CA ASN A 78 10.03 18.12 16.28
C ASN A 78 8.55 17.99 16.62
N LEU A 79 7.75 17.70 15.60
CA LEU A 79 6.40 17.18 15.69
C LEU A 79 6.39 15.78 15.11
N ILE A 80 6.10 14.79 15.94
CA ILE A 80 6.10 13.37 15.58
C ILE A 80 4.69 12.83 15.77
N VAL A 81 4.16 12.12 14.77
CA VAL A 81 2.85 11.49 14.83
C VAL A 81 3.02 10.00 14.61
N ARG A 82 2.48 9.20 15.54
CA ARG A 82 2.56 7.74 15.48
C ARG A 82 1.18 7.11 15.50
N SER A 83 1.03 6.01 14.78
CA SER A 83 -0.10 5.09 14.89
C SER A 83 0.31 3.87 15.72
N ASN A 84 -0.53 3.50 16.68
CA ASN A 84 -0.33 2.38 17.60
C ASN A 84 1.07 2.36 18.26
N ASN A 85 1.63 3.54 18.51
CA ASN A 85 2.95 3.78 19.11
C ASN A 85 4.17 3.25 18.33
N THR A 86 3.99 2.57 17.20
CA THR A 86 5.08 1.92 16.46
C THR A 86 5.26 2.49 15.05
N GLN A 87 4.17 2.76 14.35
CA GLN A 87 4.22 3.26 12.98
C GLN A 87 4.36 4.78 12.98
N SER A 88 5.48 5.29 12.49
CA SER A 88 5.63 6.73 12.24
C SER A 88 4.74 7.12 11.05
N LEU A 89 3.79 8.02 11.29
CA LEU A 89 2.95 8.62 10.25
C LEU A 89 3.57 9.93 9.74
N MET A 90 4.29 10.63 10.62
CA MET A 90 4.94 11.90 10.33
C MET A 90 6.07 12.15 11.32
N ASP A 91 7.18 12.71 10.83
CA ASP A 91 8.22 13.33 11.64
C ASP A 91 8.62 14.64 10.96
N TYR A 92 8.32 15.76 11.62
CA TYR A 92 8.53 17.09 11.09
C TYR A 92 9.48 17.86 11.98
N GLY A 93 10.68 18.11 11.47
CA GLY A 93 11.68 18.94 12.11
C GLY A 93 11.43 20.43 11.86
N PHE A 94 11.60 21.26 12.89
CA PHE A 94 11.49 22.72 12.81
C PHE A 94 12.30 23.39 13.94
N ASN A 95 12.20 24.72 14.06
CA ASN A 95 12.78 25.46 15.18
C ASN A 95 11.95 26.72 15.41
N ALA A 96 10.99 26.65 16.34
CA ALA A 96 10.09 27.76 16.64
C ALA A 96 9.62 27.73 18.10
N ALA A 97 9.25 28.89 18.65
CA ALA A 97 8.68 28.98 19.99
C ALA A 97 7.24 28.41 20.06
N SER A 98 6.53 28.35 18.93
CA SER A 98 5.18 27.79 18.82
C SER A 98 4.92 27.22 17.43
N ILE A 99 3.93 26.34 17.33
CA ILE A 99 3.43 25.80 16.07
C ILE A 99 1.91 25.71 16.10
N ASP A 100 1.30 25.96 14.94
CA ASP A 100 -0.11 25.74 14.65
C ASP A 100 -0.17 24.90 13.37
N LYS A 101 -0.71 23.67 13.45
CA LYS A 101 -0.62 22.69 12.36
C LYS A 101 -1.92 21.92 12.18
N ASP A 102 -2.26 21.69 10.92
CA ASP A 102 -3.33 20.78 10.51
C ASP A 102 -2.74 19.53 9.87
N LEU A 103 -3.33 18.38 10.21
CA LEU A 103 -2.94 17.06 9.78
C LEU A 103 -4.16 16.32 9.22
N ILE A 104 -3.93 15.56 8.15
CA ILE A 104 -4.89 14.60 7.63
C ILE A 104 -4.25 13.22 7.74
N ILE A 105 -4.87 12.36 8.54
CA ILE A 105 -4.50 10.95 8.72
C ILE A 105 -5.66 10.10 8.20
N TYR A 106 -5.41 8.83 7.89
CA TYR A 106 -6.46 7.90 7.48
C TYR A 106 -6.69 6.86 8.57
N LYS A 107 -7.96 6.52 8.80
CA LYS A 107 -8.34 5.41 9.67
C LYS A 107 -7.85 4.09 9.05
N ASN A 108 -7.01 3.35 9.75
CA ASN A 108 -6.53 2.04 9.30
C ASN A 108 -7.56 0.92 9.53
N ALA A 109 -7.21 -0.32 9.17
CA ALA A 109 -8.10 -1.48 9.30
C ALA A 109 -8.32 -1.96 10.75
N ASP A 110 -7.47 -1.55 11.70
CA ASP A 110 -7.49 -2.04 13.07
C ASP A 110 -8.81 -1.69 13.78
N SER A 111 -9.28 -2.57 14.66
CA SER A 111 -10.46 -2.31 15.49
C SER A 111 -10.28 -1.05 16.36
N ILE A 112 -9.05 -0.80 16.78
CA ILE A 112 -8.62 0.37 17.55
C ILE A 112 -7.34 0.91 16.92
N GLN A 113 -7.37 2.19 16.54
CA GLN A 113 -6.19 2.92 16.12
C GLN A 113 -5.89 4.00 17.15
N LYS A 114 -4.74 3.89 17.82
CA LYS A 114 -4.25 4.89 18.75
C LYS A 114 -3.33 5.86 18.01
N ILE A 115 -3.68 7.14 17.97
CA ILE A 115 -2.84 8.17 17.36
C ILE A 115 -2.16 8.94 18.50
N THR A 116 -0.83 8.90 18.52
CA THR A 116 0.00 9.56 19.52
C THR A 116 0.76 10.70 18.84
N ILE A 117 0.58 11.91 19.34
CA ILE A 117 1.18 13.12 18.80
C ILE A 117 2.17 13.65 19.83
N ILE A 118 3.42 13.76 19.44
CA ILE A 118 4.53 14.10 20.31
C ILE A 118 5.13 15.41 19.79
N ILE A 119 5.26 16.37 20.69
CA ILE A 119 6.04 17.59 20.45
C ILE A 119 7.31 17.52 21.30
N ARG A 120 8.43 17.93 20.72
CA ARG A 120 9.75 17.93 21.37
C ARG A 120 10.42 19.29 21.24
N ASN A 121 11.16 19.72 22.25
CA ASN A 121 12.03 20.89 22.22
C ASN A 121 13.50 20.54 21.92
N LYS A 122 14.33 21.54 21.65
CA LYS A 122 15.76 21.35 21.32
C LYS A 122 16.56 20.54 22.34
N ASN A 123 16.17 20.58 23.62
CA ASN A 123 16.80 19.81 24.69
C ASN A 123 16.33 18.35 24.72
N GLY A 124 15.48 17.91 23.79
CA GLY A 124 14.95 16.56 23.71
C GLY A 124 13.72 16.31 24.59
N ILE A 125 13.29 17.30 25.38
CA ILE A 125 12.16 17.19 26.28
C ILE A 125 10.89 17.20 25.45
N SER A 126 10.01 16.23 25.73
CA SER A 126 8.82 15.99 24.93
C SER A 126 7.56 16.01 25.78
N ASN A 127 6.46 16.43 25.18
CA ASN A 127 5.11 16.25 25.69
C ASN A 127 4.25 15.62 24.59
N ASN A 128 3.15 14.97 24.96
CA ASN A 128 2.31 14.27 24.00
C ASN A 128 0.83 14.32 24.34
N MET A 129 0.01 14.09 23.31
CA MET A 129 -1.41 13.79 23.46
C MET A 129 -1.75 12.55 22.65
N GLU A 130 -2.87 11.94 23.02
CA GLU A 130 -3.35 10.71 22.42
C GLU A 130 -4.83 10.84 22.08
N ILE A 131 -5.22 10.18 21.00
CA ILE A 131 -6.62 10.01 20.62
C ILE A 131 -6.84 8.58 20.13
N ILE A 132 -7.92 7.97 20.60
CA ILE A 132 -8.30 6.62 20.24
C ILE A 132 -9.43 6.68 19.21
N ILE A 133 -9.16 6.11 18.04
CA ILE A 133 -10.13 6.02 16.96
C ILE A 133 -10.56 4.56 16.81
N ARG A 134 -11.81 4.28 17.14
CA ARG A 134 -12.44 2.97 16.97
C ARG A 134 -12.93 2.80 15.54
N LYS A 135 -12.92 1.56 15.04
CA LYS A 135 -13.52 1.25 13.74
C LYS A 135 -15.05 1.32 13.83
N ASN A 136 -15.67 2.12 12.97
CA ASN A 136 -17.13 2.18 12.80
C ASN A 136 -17.49 1.95 11.32
N GLY A 137 -17.46 0.68 10.90
CA GLY A 137 -17.64 0.32 9.49
C GLY A 137 -16.40 0.54 8.62
N SER A 138 -16.62 0.61 7.32
CA SER A 138 -15.59 0.82 6.30
C SER A 138 -16.11 1.78 5.24
N ALA A 139 -15.28 2.74 4.82
CA ALA A 139 -15.57 3.58 3.66
C ALA A 139 -15.34 2.82 2.34
N TYR A 140 -14.64 1.68 2.41
CA TYR A 140 -14.43 0.78 1.27
C TYR A 140 -15.65 -0.09 1.04
N LYS A 141 -15.94 -0.34 -0.24
CA LYS A 141 -17.10 -1.12 -0.65
C LYS A 141 -16.75 -2.60 -0.76
N PRO A 142 -17.72 -3.51 -0.57
CA PRO A 142 -17.55 -4.92 -0.90
C PRO A 142 -17.13 -5.11 -2.36
N ILE A 143 -16.47 -6.23 -2.62
CA ILE A 143 -16.06 -6.64 -3.97
C ILE A 143 -16.80 -7.92 -4.38
N LEU A 144 -17.01 -8.09 -5.68
CA LEU A 144 -17.39 -9.37 -6.28
C LEU A 144 -16.14 -10.25 -6.38
N SER A 145 -16.27 -11.53 -6.05
CA SER A 145 -15.19 -12.50 -6.20
C SER A 145 -15.71 -13.85 -6.70
N PHE A 146 -15.04 -14.39 -7.71
CA PHE A 146 -15.36 -15.67 -8.34
C PHE A 146 -14.17 -16.15 -9.17
N ASN A 147 -14.15 -17.43 -9.52
CA ASN A 147 -13.18 -18.02 -10.42
C ASN A 147 -13.81 -18.28 -11.80
N ILE A 148 -13.00 -18.19 -12.85
CA ILE A 148 -13.39 -18.52 -14.21
C ILE A 148 -12.35 -19.47 -14.81
N THR A 149 -12.82 -20.48 -15.52
CA THR A 149 -11.99 -21.31 -16.40
C THR A 149 -12.39 -21.09 -17.84
N LEU A 150 -11.42 -20.78 -18.69
CA LEU A 150 -11.60 -20.63 -20.14
C LEU A 150 -10.78 -21.67 -20.90
N GLY A 151 -11.36 -22.22 -21.95
CA GLY A 151 -10.68 -23.09 -22.91
C GLY A 151 -10.05 -22.29 -24.04
N GLY A 152 -8.93 -22.78 -24.58
CA GLY A 152 -8.32 -22.21 -25.79
C GLY A 152 -9.24 -22.30 -27.01
N GLN A 153 -8.85 -21.67 -28.12
CA GLN A 153 -9.69 -21.51 -29.31
C GLN A 153 -10.19 -22.83 -29.94
N ASN A 154 -9.50 -23.94 -29.68
CA ASN A 154 -9.84 -25.29 -30.15
C ASN A 154 -10.34 -26.22 -29.03
N ASN A 155 -10.65 -25.69 -27.85
CA ASN A 155 -11.16 -26.48 -26.74
C ASN A 155 -12.66 -26.77 -26.94
N SER A 156 -13.02 -28.06 -26.98
CA SER A 156 -14.38 -28.53 -27.22
C SER A 156 -15.19 -28.79 -25.95
N THR A 157 -14.56 -28.73 -24.77
CA THR A 157 -15.19 -29.07 -23.48
C THR A 157 -15.37 -27.85 -22.57
N ILE A 158 -14.58 -26.81 -22.75
CA ILE A 158 -14.64 -25.56 -21.98
C ILE A 158 -14.67 -24.39 -22.95
N GLY A 159 -15.64 -23.49 -22.79
CA GLY A 159 -15.79 -22.31 -23.62
C GLY A 159 -14.64 -21.30 -23.48
N SER A 160 -14.41 -20.50 -24.52
CA SER A 160 -13.30 -19.54 -24.59
C SER A 160 -13.66 -18.12 -24.18
N PHE A 161 -14.92 -17.85 -23.85
CA PHE A 161 -15.46 -16.50 -23.62
C PHE A 161 -16.02 -16.37 -22.21
N ALA A 162 -15.81 -15.23 -21.56
CA ALA A 162 -16.29 -14.96 -20.20
C ALA A 162 -17.12 -13.68 -20.12
N SER A 163 -18.08 -13.69 -19.21
CA SER A 163 -18.71 -12.48 -18.69
C SER A 163 -18.21 -12.19 -17.27
N LEU A 164 -17.71 -10.97 -17.05
CA LEU A 164 -17.28 -10.50 -15.73
C LEU A 164 -18.46 -10.06 -14.86
N ASN A 165 -19.66 -9.94 -15.43
CA ASN A 165 -20.86 -9.59 -14.68
C ASN A 165 -21.42 -10.77 -13.87
N ASN A 166 -21.36 -11.99 -14.43
CA ASN A 166 -21.91 -13.19 -13.79
C ASN A 166 -20.89 -14.31 -13.56
N GLY A 167 -19.65 -14.15 -14.03
CA GLY A 167 -18.59 -15.15 -13.85
C GLY A 167 -18.76 -16.41 -14.70
N LEU A 168 -19.64 -16.39 -15.71
CA LEU A 168 -19.91 -17.55 -16.55
C LEU A 168 -18.99 -17.62 -17.77
N THR A 169 -18.74 -18.86 -18.20
CA THR A 169 -17.99 -19.23 -19.41
C THR A 169 -18.95 -19.64 -20.53
N TYR A 170 -18.65 -19.23 -21.75
CA TYR A 170 -19.46 -19.47 -22.95
C TYR A 170 -18.62 -20.06 -24.07
N PHE A 171 -19.20 -21.00 -24.82
CA PHE A 171 -18.66 -21.40 -26.12
C PHE A 171 -18.90 -20.31 -27.17
N LEU A 172 -18.16 -20.38 -28.28
CA LEU A 172 -18.24 -19.38 -29.34
C LEU A 172 -19.66 -19.14 -29.83
N SER A 173 -20.45 -20.19 -30.08
CA SER A 173 -21.85 -20.07 -30.53
C SER A 173 -22.73 -19.28 -29.57
N ASP A 174 -22.61 -19.55 -28.27
CA ASP A 174 -23.44 -18.93 -27.24
C ASP A 174 -22.97 -17.49 -26.98
N ALA A 175 -21.66 -17.27 -27.01
CA ALA A 175 -21.06 -15.95 -26.91
C ALA A 175 -21.51 -15.03 -28.05
N THR A 176 -21.62 -15.53 -29.29
CA THR A 176 -22.14 -14.79 -30.44
C THR A 176 -23.60 -14.37 -30.27
N GLN A 177 -24.41 -15.13 -29.53
CA GLN A 177 -25.80 -14.77 -29.23
C GLN A 177 -25.91 -13.79 -28.05
N ASN A 178 -24.87 -13.70 -27.22
CA ASN A 178 -24.84 -12.92 -25.98
C ASN A 178 -23.72 -11.86 -25.98
N GLN A 179 -23.40 -11.29 -27.15
CA GLN A 179 -22.20 -10.43 -27.35
C GLN A 179 -22.05 -9.31 -26.32
N ALA A 180 -23.16 -8.67 -25.93
CA ALA A 180 -23.18 -7.59 -24.95
C ALA A 180 -22.80 -8.01 -23.53
N MET A 181 -22.84 -9.31 -23.22
CA MET A 181 -22.43 -9.86 -21.92
C MET A 181 -20.95 -10.25 -21.88
N ILE A 182 -20.31 -10.43 -23.03
CA ILE A 182 -18.96 -10.99 -23.11
C ILE A 182 -17.93 -9.90 -22.94
N ASP A 183 -17.10 -10.05 -21.92
CA ASP A 183 -16.05 -9.09 -21.57
C ASP A 183 -14.67 -9.58 -22.01
N LEU A 184 -14.41 -10.88 -21.85
CA LEU A 184 -13.11 -11.48 -22.05
C LEU A 184 -13.19 -12.70 -22.97
N LEU A 185 -12.06 -13.00 -23.61
CA LEU A 185 -11.82 -14.26 -24.29
C LEU A 185 -10.40 -14.76 -24.02
N TYR A 186 -10.17 -16.05 -24.16
CA TYR A 186 -8.85 -16.68 -24.03
C TYR A 186 -8.44 -17.38 -25.32
N TYR A 187 -7.15 -17.28 -25.65
CA TYR A 187 -6.55 -18.06 -26.72
C TYR A 187 -5.07 -18.32 -26.43
N TYR A 188 -4.52 -19.29 -27.17
CA TYR A 188 -3.09 -19.60 -27.17
C TYR A 188 -2.52 -19.43 -28.57
N THR A 189 -1.42 -18.69 -28.71
CA THR A 189 -0.67 -18.61 -29.97
C THR A 189 0.83 -18.45 -29.72
N ILE A 190 1.66 -19.06 -30.55
CA ILE A 190 3.12 -18.86 -30.52
C ILE A 190 3.56 -17.62 -31.32
N SER A 191 2.65 -17.01 -32.08
CA SER A 191 2.94 -15.82 -32.87
C SER A 191 3.10 -14.57 -31.99
N ASN A 192 4.00 -13.66 -32.37
CA ASN A 192 4.18 -12.35 -31.73
C ASN A 192 4.39 -12.39 -30.20
N SER A 193 4.89 -13.52 -29.67
CA SER A 193 5.13 -13.75 -28.25
C SER A 193 3.89 -13.53 -27.36
N GLU A 194 2.68 -13.75 -27.89
CA GLU A 194 1.45 -13.59 -27.08
C GLU A 194 1.22 -14.80 -26.16
N TYR A 195 1.55 -16.03 -26.58
CA TYR A 195 1.37 -17.27 -25.82
C TYR A 195 -0.04 -17.39 -25.23
N ASN A 196 -0.16 -17.75 -23.95
CA ASN A 196 -1.43 -17.70 -23.21
C ASN A 196 -1.87 -16.25 -23.10
N THR A 197 -3.01 -15.90 -23.71
CA THR A 197 -3.52 -14.53 -23.71
C THR A 197 -4.99 -14.49 -23.35
N ILE A 198 -5.31 -13.69 -22.33
CA ILE A 198 -6.67 -13.23 -22.09
C ILE A 198 -6.80 -11.86 -22.75
N ALA A 199 -7.77 -11.72 -23.62
CA ALA A 199 -8.07 -10.49 -24.34
C ALA A 199 -9.46 -9.99 -24.00
N SER A 200 -9.63 -8.69 -24.14
CA SER A 200 -10.92 -8.01 -24.19
C SER A 200 -11.71 -8.49 -25.40
N ALA A 201 -13.03 -8.63 -25.30
CA ALA A 201 -13.88 -8.85 -26.48
C ALA A 201 -13.70 -7.72 -27.52
N GLY A 202 -13.49 -6.49 -27.05
CA GLY A 202 -13.15 -5.31 -27.84
C GLY A 202 -11.69 -5.24 -28.32
N ALA A 203 -10.88 -6.29 -28.22
CA ALA A 203 -9.46 -6.27 -28.58
C ALA A 203 -9.17 -6.37 -30.09
N ASN A 204 -10.19 -6.45 -30.94
CA ASN A 204 -10.06 -6.66 -32.40
C ASN A 204 -9.26 -7.93 -32.72
N ILE A 205 -9.65 -9.05 -32.12
CA ILE A 205 -9.07 -10.36 -32.42
C ILE A 205 -9.55 -10.80 -33.80
N ILE A 206 -8.62 -11.21 -34.65
CA ILE A 206 -8.87 -11.60 -36.05
C ILE A 206 -8.09 -12.89 -36.33
N GLY A 207 -8.72 -13.87 -36.96
CA GLY A 207 -8.05 -15.07 -37.44
C GLY A 207 -7.58 -16.04 -36.35
N ILE A 208 -8.00 -15.84 -35.10
CA ILE A 208 -7.75 -16.78 -33.98
C ILE A 208 -8.90 -17.76 -33.82
N PHE A 209 -10.14 -17.26 -33.94
CA PHE A 209 -11.35 -18.06 -33.97
C PHE A 209 -11.84 -18.11 -35.41
N SER A 210 -12.44 -19.23 -35.82
CA SER A 210 -12.88 -19.45 -37.20
C SER A 210 -14.40 -19.58 -37.32
N GLY A 211 -14.90 -19.46 -38.55
CA GLY A 211 -16.32 -19.58 -38.87
C GLY A 211 -17.11 -18.27 -38.76
N THR A 212 -18.42 -18.34 -39.07
CA THR A 212 -19.31 -17.17 -39.12
C THR A 212 -19.57 -16.53 -37.75
N ASN A 213 -19.30 -17.27 -36.67
CA ASN A 213 -19.49 -16.81 -35.30
C ASN A 213 -18.25 -16.08 -34.73
N ALA A 214 -17.16 -15.99 -35.50
CA ALA A 214 -15.89 -15.47 -35.01
C ALA A 214 -15.99 -14.00 -34.49
N PRO A 215 -15.25 -13.63 -33.43
CA PRO A 215 -15.37 -12.32 -32.77
C PRO A 215 -15.11 -11.10 -33.67
N GLU A 216 -14.37 -11.25 -34.75
CA GLU A 216 -14.18 -10.20 -35.76
C GLU A 216 -15.53 -9.71 -36.34
N TYR A 217 -16.53 -10.59 -36.45
CA TYR A 217 -17.85 -10.31 -37.02
C TYR A 217 -18.89 -9.84 -36.02
N TRP A 218 -18.57 -9.78 -34.71
CA TRP A 218 -19.52 -9.34 -33.70
C TRP A 218 -19.84 -7.84 -33.85
N LEU A 219 -21.09 -7.48 -33.65
CA LEU A 219 -21.60 -6.11 -33.73
C LEU A 219 -21.42 -5.36 -32.42
N THR A 220 -21.45 -6.09 -31.29
CA THR A 220 -21.21 -5.54 -29.95
C THR A 220 -19.97 -6.18 -29.36
N LYS A 221 -19.06 -5.37 -28.80
CA LYS A 221 -17.83 -5.87 -28.17
C LYS A 221 -17.50 -5.03 -26.94
N ASN A 222 -17.61 -5.63 -25.75
CA ASN A 222 -17.25 -4.91 -24.54
C ASN A 222 -15.73 -4.68 -24.47
N THR A 223 -15.33 -3.47 -24.09
CA THR A 223 -13.90 -3.14 -23.91
C THR A 223 -13.51 -3.19 -22.44
N THR A 224 -12.95 -4.32 -22.02
CA THR A 224 -12.17 -4.41 -20.78
C THR A 224 -10.71 -4.03 -21.03
N TYR A 225 -10.16 -3.18 -20.17
CA TYR A 225 -8.74 -2.83 -20.17
C TYR A 225 -7.98 -3.63 -19.12
N PHE A 226 -6.72 -3.94 -19.42
CA PHE A 226 -5.76 -4.56 -18.53
C PHE A 226 -4.66 -3.56 -18.21
N SER A 227 -4.10 -3.61 -16.99
CA SER A 227 -2.86 -2.89 -16.67
C SER A 227 -1.76 -3.26 -17.67
N ARG A 228 -0.88 -2.30 -18.01
CA ARG A 228 0.21 -2.54 -18.99
C ARG A 228 1.25 -3.57 -18.53
N SER A 229 1.32 -3.77 -17.22
CA SER A 229 2.19 -4.74 -16.56
C SER A 229 1.41 -5.43 -15.44
N VAL A 230 1.93 -6.55 -14.96
CA VAL A 230 1.43 -7.21 -13.76
C VAL A 230 1.44 -6.25 -12.56
N ILE A 231 0.41 -6.32 -11.72
CA ILE A 231 0.30 -5.58 -10.47
C ILE A 231 1.18 -6.28 -9.44
N ASN A 232 2.16 -5.55 -8.92
CA ASN A 232 3.12 -6.08 -7.95
C ASN A 232 2.58 -5.99 -6.52
N ILE A 233 1.61 -6.85 -6.19
CA ILE A 233 1.12 -7.07 -4.83
C ILE A 233 1.36 -8.52 -4.41
N PRO A 234 1.55 -8.81 -3.11
CA PRO A 234 1.62 -10.18 -2.63
C PRO A 234 0.34 -10.94 -2.97
N ASN A 235 0.47 -12.21 -3.37
CA ASN A 235 -0.69 -13.06 -3.67
C ASN A 235 -1.65 -13.17 -2.48
N SER A 236 -1.13 -13.22 -1.25
CA SER A 236 -1.93 -13.21 -0.02
C SER A 236 -2.74 -11.91 0.15
N SER A 237 -2.26 -10.77 -0.36
CA SER A 237 -3.00 -9.51 -0.33
C SER A 237 -4.19 -9.55 -1.28
N PHE A 238 -4.03 -10.16 -2.46
CA PHE A 238 -5.17 -10.47 -3.33
C PHE A 238 -6.13 -11.44 -2.64
N ASP A 239 -5.64 -12.57 -2.15
CA ASP A 239 -6.47 -13.65 -1.60
C ASP A 239 -7.33 -13.17 -0.41
N ASN A 240 -6.73 -12.37 0.49
CA ASN A 240 -7.39 -11.83 1.68
C ASN A 240 -8.24 -10.57 1.42
N ALA A 241 -8.25 -10.02 0.21
CA ALA A 241 -9.04 -8.83 -0.09
C ALA A 241 -10.54 -9.10 0.05
N ILE A 242 -11.24 -8.32 0.88
CA ILE A 242 -12.69 -8.42 1.13
C ILE A 242 -13.45 -7.16 0.70
N ASN A 243 -12.73 -6.08 0.40
CA ASN A 243 -13.26 -4.80 -0.03
C ASN A 243 -12.34 -4.17 -1.09
N ASP A 244 -12.74 -3.05 -1.65
CA ASP A 244 -12.06 -2.41 -2.77
C ASP A 244 -10.84 -1.55 -2.40
N SER A 245 -10.41 -1.54 -1.13
CA SER A 245 -9.25 -0.75 -0.67
C SER A 245 -7.98 -1.01 -1.49
N ILE A 246 -7.64 -2.28 -1.69
CA ILE A 246 -6.44 -2.67 -2.44
C ILE A 246 -6.58 -2.39 -3.94
N ILE A 247 -7.81 -2.41 -4.48
CA ILE A 247 -8.10 -2.03 -5.87
C ILE A 247 -7.85 -0.53 -6.03
N ILE A 248 -8.46 0.29 -5.15
CA ILE A 248 -8.31 1.75 -5.14
C ILE A 248 -6.83 2.15 -5.02
N ALA A 249 -6.07 1.47 -4.16
CA ALA A 249 -4.64 1.73 -3.95
C ALA A 249 -3.76 1.43 -5.18
N ASN A 250 -4.27 0.67 -6.16
CA ASN A 250 -3.52 0.20 -7.33
C ASN A 250 -4.26 0.47 -8.66
N ILE A 251 -5.10 1.51 -8.71
CA ILE A 251 -5.74 1.94 -9.96
C ILE A 251 -4.65 2.30 -10.99
N PHE A 252 -4.75 1.71 -12.18
CA PHE A 252 -3.91 2.07 -13.32
C PHE A 252 -4.62 3.10 -14.20
N THR A 253 -3.84 3.98 -14.84
CA THR A 253 -4.37 5.07 -15.69
C THR A 253 -4.21 4.82 -17.19
N ASN A 254 -3.37 3.88 -17.59
CA ASN A 254 -3.18 3.47 -18.99
C ASN A 254 -3.33 1.96 -19.10
N GLY A 255 -4.29 1.51 -19.90
CA GLY A 255 -4.60 0.10 -20.10
C GLY A 255 -4.31 -0.40 -21.52
N GLY A 256 -3.98 -1.68 -21.63
CA GLY A 256 -4.02 -2.45 -22.87
C GLY A 256 -5.34 -3.22 -23.00
N ARG A 257 -5.62 -3.82 -24.16
CA ARG A 257 -6.81 -4.68 -24.37
C ARG A 257 -6.50 -6.18 -24.25
N LYS A 258 -5.29 -6.53 -23.84
CA LYS A 258 -4.80 -7.90 -23.72
C LYS A 258 -3.86 -8.02 -22.53
N ALA A 259 -3.95 -9.11 -21.78
CA ALA A 259 -2.92 -9.61 -20.90
C ALA A 259 -2.27 -10.83 -21.57
N LYS A 260 -0.98 -10.73 -21.89
CA LYS A 260 -0.24 -11.68 -22.72
C LYS A 260 0.81 -12.42 -21.89
N ALA A 261 1.32 -13.52 -22.43
CA ALA A 261 2.37 -14.33 -21.80
C ALA A 261 2.03 -14.66 -20.34
N LEU A 262 0.78 -15.08 -20.13
CA LEU A 262 0.25 -15.36 -18.80
C LEU A 262 1.05 -16.47 -18.12
N ALA A 263 1.26 -16.31 -16.82
CA ALA A 263 1.88 -17.30 -15.94
C ALA A 263 1.13 -17.36 -14.61
N ALA A 264 1.17 -18.51 -13.93
CA ALA A 264 0.53 -18.70 -12.63
C ALA A 264 1.01 -17.64 -11.61
N ASN A 265 0.10 -17.24 -10.72
CA ASN A 265 0.30 -16.24 -9.68
C ASN A 265 0.54 -14.80 -10.17
N GLN A 266 0.49 -14.54 -11.48
CA GLN A 266 0.43 -13.17 -11.99
C GLN A 266 -0.91 -12.53 -11.66
N ILE A 267 -0.87 -11.26 -11.27
CA ILE A 267 -2.04 -10.44 -11.00
C ILE A 267 -2.06 -9.31 -12.01
N TRP A 268 -3.18 -9.13 -12.71
CA TRP A 268 -3.40 -8.06 -13.66
C TRP A 268 -4.49 -7.14 -13.14
N GLY A 269 -4.28 -5.83 -13.24
CA GLY A 269 -5.35 -4.86 -13.01
C GLY A 269 -6.31 -4.90 -14.20
N ILE A 270 -7.61 -4.80 -13.92
CA ILE A 270 -8.64 -4.71 -14.96
C ILE A 270 -9.54 -3.49 -14.75
N GLN A 271 -10.06 -2.95 -15.84
CA GLN A 271 -11.13 -1.96 -15.85
C GLN A 271 -12.17 -2.40 -16.89
N THR A 272 -13.39 -2.69 -16.43
CA THR A 272 -14.50 -3.07 -17.32
C THR A 272 -14.98 -1.88 -18.14
N GLN A 273 -15.78 -2.14 -19.19
CA GLN A 273 -16.40 -1.06 -19.99
C GLN A 273 -17.28 -0.13 -19.13
N ALA A 274 -17.90 -0.65 -18.08
CA ALA A 274 -18.71 0.14 -17.14
C ALA A 274 -17.86 0.99 -16.17
N GLY A 275 -16.53 0.96 -16.28
CA GLY A 275 -15.62 1.74 -15.45
C GLY A 275 -15.27 1.11 -14.10
N LYS A 276 -15.76 -0.11 -13.81
CA LYS A 276 -15.41 -0.84 -12.58
C LYS A 276 -13.98 -1.35 -12.64
N PHE A 277 -13.20 -1.08 -11.61
CA PHE A 277 -11.84 -1.59 -11.48
C PHE A 277 -11.80 -2.91 -10.70
N GLY A 278 -10.77 -3.70 -10.95
CA GLY A 278 -10.54 -4.95 -10.27
C GLY A 278 -9.19 -5.56 -10.56
N PHE A 279 -9.05 -6.81 -10.15
CA PHE A 279 -7.90 -7.66 -10.40
C PHE A 279 -8.32 -8.99 -11.01
N LEU A 280 -7.45 -9.53 -11.84
CA LEU A 280 -7.47 -10.89 -12.36
C LEU A 280 -6.18 -11.58 -11.93
N LYS A 281 -6.26 -12.64 -11.13
CA LYS A 281 -5.12 -13.47 -10.71
C LYS A 281 -5.13 -14.80 -11.44
N ILE A 282 -4.05 -15.14 -12.14
CA ILE A 282 -3.91 -16.42 -12.81
C ILE A 282 -3.67 -17.52 -11.76
N ILE A 283 -4.52 -18.55 -11.77
CA ILE A 283 -4.42 -19.71 -10.89
C ILE A 283 -3.59 -20.80 -11.59
N SER A 284 -4.03 -21.23 -12.76
CA SER A 284 -3.41 -22.34 -13.50
C SER A 284 -3.52 -22.13 -15.01
N ILE A 285 -2.59 -22.74 -15.76
CA ILE A 285 -2.55 -22.68 -17.22
C ILE A 285 -2.15 -24.04 -17.78
N ASN A 286 -2.88 -24.50 -18.79
CA ASN A 286 -2.43 -25.51 -19.74
C ASN A 286 -2.33 -24.84 -21.13
N GLY A 287 -1.11 -24.52 -21.56
CA GLY A 287 -0.87 -23.61 -22.69
C GLY A 287 -0.86 -24.29 -24.05
N GLN A 288 -2.05 -24.54 -24.60
CA GLN A 288 -2.28 -25.13 -25.91
C GLN A 288 -3.55 -24.54 -26.54
N GLU A 289 -3.73 -24.70 -27.85
CA GLU A 289 -4.95 -24.20 -28.53
C GLU A 289 -6.22 -24.90 -28.02
N ASN A 290 -6.13 -26.16 -27.58
CA ASN A 290 -7.19 -26.90 -26.91
C ASN A 290 -7.01 -26.94 -25.37
N GLY A 291 -6.09 -26.14 -24.85
CA GLY A 291 -5.76 -26.07 -23.42
C GLY A 291 -6.73 -25.19 -22.63
N THR A 292 -6.31 -24.73 -21.46
CA THR A 292 -7.15 -23.97 -20.52
C THR A 292 -6.36 -22.91 -19.75
N VAL A 293 -7.08 -21.90 -19.25
CA VAL A 293 -6.62 -20.99 -18.21
C VAL A 293 -7.67 -20.90 -17.10
N GLU A 294 -7.24 -20.95 -15.86
CA GLU A 294 -8.06 -20.66 -14.69
C GLU A 294 -7.57 -19.38 -14.01
N PHE A 295 -8.49 -18.50 -13.64
CA PHE A 295 -8.17 -17.26 -12.94
C PHE A 295 -9.25 -16.88 -11.92
N ALA A 296 -8.81 -16.21 -10.86
CA ALA A 296 -9.69 -15.57 -9.89
C ALA A 296 -9.90 -14.09 -10.27
N VAL A 297 -11.12 -13.61 -10.08
CA VAL A 297 -11.49 -12.20 -10.25
C VAL A 297 -11.86 -11.59 -8.91
N LYS A 298 -11.43 -10.34 -8.72
CA LYS A 298 -11.89 -9.44 -7.66
C LYS A 298 -12.29 -8.10 -8.27
N LEU A 299 -13.57 -7.74 -8.25
CA LEU A 299 -14.11 -6.60 -8.98
C LEU A 299 -14.94 -5.69 -8.08
N GLN A 300 -14.83 -4.38 -8.26
CA GLN A 300 -15.70 -3.40 -7.58
C GLN A 300 -17.19 -3.63 -7.91
N GLN A 301 -18.05 -3.37 -6.91
CA GLN A 301 -19.51 -3.35 -7.07
C GLN A 301 -20.01 -2.03 -7.64
#